data_AF-A0A438VX98-F1
#
_entry.id   AF-A0A438VX98-F1
#
_cell.length_a   1.000
_cell.length_b   1.000
_cell.length_c   1.000
_cell.angle_alpha   90.00
_cell.angle_beta   90.00
_cell.angle_gamma   90.00
#
_symmetry.space_group_name_H-M   'P 1'
#
loop_
_entity.id
_entity.type
_entity.pdbx_description
1 polymer ?
#
loop_
_entity_poly.entity_id
_entity_poly.type
_entity_poly.pdbx_seq_one_letter_code
_entity_poly.pdbx_strand_id
1 'polypeptide(L)'
;FMQPDYVLVIDPGLVFIENIFANEKEDTTYIITSYLNKEELFEKKPELKTRKVFLVDCLKISMETLKRPIPNTPMLGALMKVSGMLEIEAFKEAFK
;
A
#
# COMPACT_ATOMS: atom_id res chain seq x y z
N PHE A 1 -6.39 -10.98 18.82
CA PHE A 1 -6.60 -10.13 17.62
C PHE A 1 -5.24 -9.79 17.02
N MET A 2 -5.15 -9.70 15.70
CA MET A 2 -3.89 -9.38 15.01
C MET A 2 -3.65 -7.87 15.07
N GLN A 3 -2.44 -7.44 15.42
CA GLN A 3 -2.02 -6.04 15.45
C GLN A 3 -0.93 -5.86 14.37
N PRO A 4 -1.26 -5.28 13.20
CA PRO A 4 -0.37 -5.29 12.05
C PRO A 4 0.71 -4.20 12.14
N ASP A 5 1.93 -4.51 11.73
CA ASP A 5 2.97 -3.50 11.48
C ASP A 5 2.73 -2.75 10.16
N TYR A 6 2.15 -3.46 9.18
CA TYR A 6 1.83 -2.94 7.85
C TYR A 6 0.40 -3.31 7.45
N VAL A 7 -0.33 -2.35 6.88
CA VAL A 7 -1.61 -2.57 6.22
C VAL A 7 -1.45 -2.23 4.74
N LEU A 8 -1.64 -3.23 3.88
CA LEU A 8 -1.55 -3.08 2.43
C LEU A 8 -2.97 -3.00 1.86
N VAL A 9 -3.31 -1.89 1.23
CA VAL A 9 -4.61 -1.71 0.58
C VAL A 9 -4.41 -1.78 -0.93
N ILE A 10 -4.76 -2.94 -1.51
CA ILE A 10 -4.51 -3.32 -2.92
C ILE A 10 -5.65 -2.88 -3.86
N ASP A 11 -6.83 -2.63 -3.31
CA ASP A 11 -7.97 -2.06 -4.05
C ASP A 11 -8.24 -0.64 -3.51
N PRO A 12 -8.18 0.42 -4.35
CA PRO A 12 -8.44 1.79 -3.92
C PRO A 12 -9.80 1.98 -3.23
N GLY A 13 -10.82 1.20 -3.62
CA GLY A 13 -12.17 1.30 -3.08
C GLY A 13 -12.27 0.88 -1.62
N LEU A 14 -11.42 -0.05 -1.16
CA LEU A 14 -11.44 -0.57 0.21
C LEU A 14 -11.13 0.51 1.26
N VAL A 15 -10.39 1.55 0.88
CA VAL A 15 -10.13 2.71 1.77
C VAL A 15 -11.42 3.39 2.24
N PHE A 16 -12.48 3.31 1.43
CA PHE A 16 -13.74 4.01 1.66
C PHE A 16 -14.86 3.08 2.15
N ILE A 17 -14.78 1.78 1.85
CA ILE A 17 -15.86 0.82 2.10
C ILE A 17 -15.62 0.05 3.42
N GLU A 18 -14.37 -0.17 3.81
CA GLU A 18 -14.01 -0.99 4.97
C GLU A 18 -13.27 -0.20 6.05
N ASN A 19 -13.33 -0.69 7.29
CA ASN A 19 -12.50 -0.16 8.37
C ASN A 19 -11.08 -0.75 8.28
N ILE A 20 -10.24 -0.13 7.45
CA ILE A 20 -8.83 -0.53 7.29
C ILE A 20 -7.97 -0.26 8.54
N PHE A 21 -8.52 0.40 9.57
CA PHE A 21 -7.80 0.76 10.81
C PHE A 21 -8.03 -0.21 11.97
N ALA A 22 -8.80 -1.29 11.74
CA ALA A 22 -9.15 -2.23 12.78
C ALA A 22 -7.91 -2.89 13.41
N ASN A 23 -7.76 -2.73 14.73
CA ASN A 23 -6.66 -3.25 15.55
C ASN A 23 -5.27 -2.70 15.18
N GLU A 24 -5.18 -1.51 14.59
CA GLU A 24 -3.90 -0.85 14.34
C GLU A 24 -3.14 -0.55 15.64
N LYS A 25 -1.81 -0.46 15.51
CA LYS A 25 -0.89 0.11 16.49
C LYS A 25 -0.66 1.58 16.14
N GLU A 26 -0.11 2.35 17.08
CA GLU A 26 0.30 3.74 16.81
C GLU A 26 1.34 3.87 15.68
N ASP A 27 2.18 2.84 15.51
CA ASP A 27 3.25 2.79 14.50
C ASP A 27 2.88 1.99 13.24
N THR A 28 1.63 1.53 13.11
CA THR A 28 1.15 0.84 11.91
C THR A 28 1.35 1.72 10.67
N THR A 29 2.02 1.15 9.68
CA THR A 29 2.29 1.81 8.40
C THR A 29 1.29 1.36 7.34
N TYR A 30 0.68 2.31 6.63
CA TYR A 30 -0.26 2.06 5.55
C TYR A 30 0.43 2.24 4.20
N ILE A 31 0.28 1.25 3.31
CA ILE A 31 0.67 1.35 1.91
C ILE A 31 -0.59 1.15 1.08
N ILE A 32 -1.02 2.22 0.43
CA ILE A 32 -2.34 2.30 -0.21
C ILE A 32 -2.15 2.48 -1.71
N THR A 33 -2.84 1.67 -2.50
CA THR A 33 -3.01 1.98 -3.91
C THR A 33 -4.13 2.97 -4.14
N SER A 34 -3.87 3.97 -4.98
CA SER A 34 -4.85 5.01 -5.31
C SER A 34 -4.50 5.66 -6.63
N TYR A 35 -5.54 6.05 -7.38
CA TYR A 35 -5.44 6.96 -8.53
C TYR A 35 -5.47 8.44 -8.10
N LEU A 36 -5.91 8.72 -6.86
CA LEU A 36 -5.89 10.05 -6.27
C LEU A 36 -4.50 10.41 -5.78
N ASN A 37 -4.20 11.70 -5.74
CA ASN A 37 -3.02 12.19 -5.03
C ASN A 37 -3.26 12.18 -3.50
N LYS A 38 -2.20 12.47 -2.73
CA LYS A 38 -2.23 12.40 -1.26
C LYS A 38 -3.20 13.41 -0.63
N GLU A 39 -3.29 14.62 -1.16
CA GLU A 39 -4.16 15.67 -0.65
C GLU A 39 -5.63 15.29 -0.87
N GLU A 40 -5.99 14.88 -2.10
CA GLU A 40 -7.34 14.41 -2.45
C GLU A 40 -7.77 13.20 -1.62
N LEU A 41 -6.87 12.24 -1.41
CA LEU A 41 -7.15 11.06 -0.59
C LEU A 41 -7.42 11.46 0.86
N PHE A 42 -6.65 12.40 1.40
CA PHE A 42 -6.79 12.88 2.77
C PHE A 42 -8.02 13.79 2.96
N GLU A 43 -8.47 14.49 1.94
CA GLU A 43 -9.75 15.20 1.98
C GLU A 43 -10.92 14.22 2.05
N LYS A 44 -10.87 13.14 1.27
CA LYS A 44 -11.92 12.11 1.23
C LYS A 44 -11.88 11.16 2.43
N LYS A 45 -10.71 10.93 3.02
CA LYS A 45 -10.49 10.07 4.19
C LYS A 45 -9.57 10.75 5.22
N PRO A 46 -10.07 11.76 5.96
CA PRO A 46 -9.28 12.57 6.89
C PRO A 46 -8.57 11.78 7.98
N GLU A 47 -9.08 10.61 8.34
CA GLU A 47 -8.46 9.72 9.33
C GLU A 47 -7.03 9.32 8.90
N LEU A 48 -6.74 9.24 7.60
CA LEU A 48 -5.39 8.93 7.12
C LEU A 48 -4.34 10.00 7.47
N LYS A 49 -4.75 11.24 7.76
CA LYS A 49 -3.82 12.36 8.04
C LYS A 49 -2.98 12.16 9.29
N THR A 50 -3.49 11.41 10.27
CA THR A 50 -2.79 11.14 11.53
C THR A 50 -1.96 9.85 11.50
N ARG A 51 -1.90 9.17 10.34
CA ARG A 51 -1.25 7.86 10.18
C ARG A 51 -0.03 7.96 9.28
N LYS A 52 0.88 6.98 9.40
CA LYS A 52 2.02 6.85 8.51
C LYS A 52 1.57 6.21 7.19
N VAL A 53 1.33 7.05 6.18
CA VAL A 53 0.76 6.61 4.89
C VAL A 53 1.74 6.82 3.73
N PHE A 54 1.95 5.74 2.98
CA PHE A 54 2.60 5.73 1.67
C PHE A 54 1.56 5.46 0.58
N LEU A 55 1.70 6.16 -0.53
CA LEU A 55 0.77 6.11 -1.65
C LEU A 55 1.52 5.67 -2.90
N VAL A 56 0.97 4.70 -3.63
CA VAL A 56 1.56 4.18 -4.86
C VAL A 56 0.45 3.76 -5.82
N ASP A 57 0.47 4.23 -7.07
CA ASP A 57 -0.51 3.78 -8.05
C ASP A 57 -0.08 2.44 -8.66
N CYS A 58 -0.41 1.35 -7.97
CA CYS A 58 -0.07 -0.01 -8.39
C CYS A 58 -0.75 -0.38 -9.72
N LEU A 59 -1.95 0.13 -9.98
CA LEU A 59 -2.68 -0.17 -11.21
C LEU A 59 -2.02 0.49 -12.42
N LYS A 60 -1.62 1.76 -12.30
CA LYS A 60 -0.85 2.45 -13.34
C LYS A 60 0.47 1.75 -13.61
N ILE A 61 1.25 1.45 -12.56
CA ILE A 61 2.54 0.76 -12.72
C ILE A 61 2.36 -0.57 -13.45
N SER A 62 1.41 -1.40 -13.03
CA SER A 62 1.18 -2.71 -13.66
C SER A 62 0.66 -2.59 -15.09
N MET A 63 -0.18 -1.61 -15.39
CA MET A 63 -0.63 -1.36 -16.76
C MET A 63 0.50 -0.85 -17.66
N GLU A 64 1.38 0.02 -17.16
CA GLU A 64 2.50 0.55 -17.94
C GLU A 64 3.54 -0.53 -18.23
N THR A 65 3.85 -1.37 -17.24
CA THR A 65 4.96 -2.35 -17.27
C THR A 65 4.54 -3.75 -17.74
N LEU A 66 3.42 -4.27 -17.25
CA LEU A 66 2.96 -5.65 -17.48
C LEU A 66 1.82 -5.74 -18.48
N LYS A 67 1.25 -4.61 -18.90
CA LYS A 67 0.04 -4.51 -19.73
C LYS A 67 -1.17 -5.28 -19.14
N ARG A 68 -1.17 -5.48 -17.82
CA ARG A 68 -2.20 -6.20 -17.06
C ARG A 68 -2.39 -5.56 -15.68
N PRO A 69 -3.62 -5.50 -15.15
CA PRO A 69 -3.89 -4.91 -13.84
C PRO A 69 -3.55 -5.89 -12.70
N ILE A 70 -2.27 -6.10 -12.45
CA ILE A 70 -1.77 -6.99 -11.39
C ILE A 70 -1.16 -6.12 -10.27
N PRO A 71 -1.95 -5.62 -9.31
CA PRO A 71 -1.46 -4.66 -8.31
C PRO A 71 -0.54 -5.30 -7.25
N ASN A 72 -0.56 -6.62 -7.09
CA ASN A 72 0.21 -7.32 -6.05
C ASN A 72 1.73 -7.15 -6.23
N THR A 73 2.24 -7.25 -7.46
CA THR A 73 3.68 -7.14 -7.75
C THR A 73 4.26 -5.78 -7.35
N PRO A 74 3.72 -4.62 -7.83
CA PRO A 74 4.20 -3.32 -7.38
C PRO A 74 3.92 -3.05 -5.90
N MET A 75 2.84 -3.59 -5.32
CA MET A 75 2.56 -3.47 -3.89
C MET A 75 3.66 -4.14 -3.04
N LEU A 76 4.11 -5.34 -3.41
CA LEU A 76 5.22 -6.00 -2.72
C LEU A 76 6.53 -5.22 -2.88
N GLY A 77 6.80 -4.66 -4.06
CA GLY A 77 7.94 -3.76 -4.26
C GLY A 77 7.88 -2.51 -3.36
N ALA A 78 6.70 -1.91 -3.22
CA ALA A 78 6.47 -0.80 -2.30
C ALA A 78 6.69 -1.21 -0.84
N LEU A 79 6.19 -2.38 -0.43
CA LEU A 79 6.46 -2.93 0.90
C LEU A 79 7.95 -3.08 1.15
N MET A 80 8.72 -3.71 0.25
CA MET A 80 10.18 -3.88 0.43
C MET A 80 10.89 -2.54 0.59
N LYS A 81 10.51 -1.53 -0.21
CA LYS A 81 11.11 -0.20 -0.13
C LYS A 81 10.79 0.52 1.18
N VAL A 82 9.57 0.39 1.67
CA VAL A 82 9.10 1.05 2.90
C VAL A 82 9.60 0.34 4.14
N SER A 83 9.59 -1.00 4.14
CA SER A 83 9.92 -1.81 5.31
C SER A 83 11.41 -2.06 5.48
N GLY A 84 12.18 -2.07 4.39
CA GLY A 84 13.60 -2.44 4.42
C GLY A 84 13.85 -3.88 4.87
N MET A 85 12.84 -4.75 4.83
CA MET A 85 12.94 -6.13 5.33
C MET A 85 13.91 -6.98 4.52
N LEU A 86 13.98 -6.75 3.20
CA LEU A 86 14.85 -7.45 2.27
C LEU A 86 15.37 -6.45 1.24
N GLU A 87 16.64 -6.60 0.86
CA GLU A 87 17.18 -5.94 -0.33
C GLU A 87 16.40 -6.38 -1.58
N ILE A 88 16.15 -5.43 -2.49
CA ILE A 88 15.27 -5.67 -3.64
C ILE A 88 15.77 -6.80 -4.55
N GLU A 89 17.09 -6.97 -4.65
CA GLU A 89 17.67 -8.07 -5.44
C GLU A 89 17.45 -9.43 -4.77
N ALA A 90 17.62 -9.52 -3.45
CA ALA A 90 17.32 -10.74 -2.70
C ALA A 90 15.83 -11.11 -2.78
N PHE A 91 14.95 -10.11 -2.72
CA PHE A 91 13.52 -10.31 -2.93
C PHE A 91 13.21 -10.86 -4.34
N LYS A 92 13.83 -10.30 -5.38
CA LYS A 92 13.64 -10.78 -6.77
C LYS A 92 14.14 -12.22 -6.96
N GLU A 93 15.22 -12.62 -6.29
CA GLU A 93 15.72 -13.99 -6.35
C GLU A 93 14.78 -14.99 -5.68
N ALA A 94 14.15 -14.63 -4.56
CA ALA A 94 13.21 -15.49 -3.85
C ALA A 94 11.86 -15.69 -4.58
N PHE A 95 11.51 -14.80 -5.51
CA PHE A 95 10.25 -14.81 -6.27
C PHE A 95 10.43 -15.27 -7.74
N LYS A 96 11.59 -15.86 -8.09
CA LYS A 96 11.83 -16.48 -9.40
C LYS A 96 11.05 -17.77 -9.61
#